data_AF-A0AAU0RC13-F1
#
_entry.id   AF-A0AAU0RC13-F1
#
_cell.length_a   1.000
_cell.length_b   1.000
_cell.length_c   1.000
_cell.angle_alpha   90.00
_cell.angle_beta   90.00
_cell.angle_gamma   90.00
#
_symmetry.space_group_name_H-M   'P 1'
#
loop_
_entity.id
_entity.type
_entity.pdbx_description
1 polymer ?
#
loop_
_entity_poly.entity_id
_entity_poly.type
_entity_poly.pdbx_seq_one_letter_code
_entity_poly.pdbx_strand_id
1 'polypeptide(L)'
;MESKKDLSFLIEKIKLATGLNQDGIARRIKYKRETLSRAKKKNDLEIYALLEEEFKAELGPGPVAPQNTEMTKEDRALLKALLLEVVALKSEREGSSLEEAEAEIKRNTSLIRKGMD
;
A
#
# COMPACT_ATOMS: atom_id res chain seq x y z
N MET A 1 13.76 0.93 19.82
CA MET A 1 14.20 1.70 18.65
C MET A 1 13.11 2.71 18.33
N GLU A 2 13.40 4.00 18.50
CA GLU A 2 12.44 5.07 18.19
C GLU A 2 12.06 5.01 16.71
N SER A 3 10.75 5.07 16.43
CA SER A 3 10.22 5.17 15.07
C SER A 3 10.90 6.37 14.38
N LYS A 4 11.74 6.10 13.38
CA LYS A 4 12.34 7.19 12.59
C LYS A 4 11.20 7.95 11.92
N LYS A 5 11.04 9.22 12.28
CA LYS A 5 10.16 10.15 11.55
C LYS A 5 10.56 10.13 10.09
N ASP A 6 9.74 9.49 9.25
CA ASP A 6 9.97 9.36 7.81
C ASP A 6 9.05 10.32 7.06
N LEU A 7 9.64 11.34 6.46
CA LEU A 7 8.94 12.35 5.68
C LEU A 7 8.25 11.75 4.44
N SER A 8 8.81 10.68 3.87
CA SER A 8 8.19 9.95 2.76
C SER A 8 6.85 9.36 3.18
N PHE A 9 6.86 8.69 4.34
CA PHE A 9 5.68 8.06 4.91
C PHE A 9 4.61 9.08 5.32
N LEU A 10 5.01 10.22 5.92
CA LEU A 10 4.09 11.29 6.27
C LEU A 10 3.40 11.87 5.03
N ILE A 11 4.15 12.15 3.96
CA ILE A 11 3.59 12.65 2.70
C ILE A 11 2.59 11.66 2.11
N GLU A 12 2.87 10.36 2.15
CA GLU A 12 1.93 9.34 1.68
C GLU A 12 0.66 9.28 2.51
N LYS A 13 0.75 9.35 3.85
CA LYS A 13 -0.43 9.45 4.71
C LYS A 13 -1.29 10.68 4.41
N ILE A 14 -0.66 11.82 4.18
CA ILE A 14 -1.37 13.05 3.82
C ILE A 14 -2.07 12.89 2.47
N LYS A 15 -1.42 12.29 1.46
CA LYS A 15 -2.07 11.98 0.16
C LYS A 15 -3.31 11.10 0.35
N LEU A 16 -3.21 10.06 1.18
CA LEU A 16 -4.31 9.13 1.44
C LEU A 16 -5.47 9.80 2.19
N ALA A 17 -5.17 10.63 3.19
CA ALA A 17 -6.19 11.30 4.00
C ALA A 17 -6.93 12.43 3.25
N THR A 18 -6.22 13.13 2.36
CA THR A 18 -6.72 14.38 1.77
C THR A 18 -7.04 14.28 0.28
N GLY A 19 -6.55 13.24 -0.41
CA GLY A 19 -6.60 13.11 -1.87
C GLY A 19 -5.69 14.10 -2.62
N LEU A 20 -4.94 14.96 -1.91
CA LEU A 20 -4.05 15.94 -2.54
C LEU A 20 -2.83 15.25 -3.16
N ASN A 21 -2.46 15.67 -4.36
CA ASN A 21 -1.16 15.32 -4.93
C ASN A 21 -0.03 16.16 -4.28
N GLN A 22 1.23 15.86 -4.60
CA GLN A 22 2.38 16.53 -3.99
C GLN A 22 2.39 18.05 -4.24
N ASP A 23 1.83 18.52 -5.36
CA ASP A 23 1.73 19.94 -5.69
C ASP A 23 0.65 20.63 -4.86
N GLY A 24 -0.45 19.93 -4.57
CA GLY A 24 -1.50 20.38 -3.65
C GLY A 24 -0.98 20.49 -2.22
N ILE A 25 -0.25 19.47 -1.76
CA ILE A 25 0.38 19.46 -0.43
C ILE A 25 1.38 20.61 -0.31
N ALA A 26 2.28 20.76 -1.29
CA ALA A 26 3.27 21.85 -1.31
C ALA A 26 2.60 23.22 -1.22
N ARG A 27 1.57 23.46 -2.04
CA ARG A 27 0.85 24.74 -2.05
C ARG A 27 0.20 25.04 -0.71
N ARG A 28 -0.34 24.03 -0.03
CA ARG A 28 -1.00 24.20 1.26
C ARG A 28 -0.05 24.68 2.35
N ILE A 29 1.16 24.12 2.40
CA ILE A 29 2.22 24.59 3.30
C ILE A 29 3.01 25.80 2.74
N LYS A 30 2.56 26.42 1.63
CA LYS A 30 3.22 27.56 0.96
C LYS A 30 4.63 27.29 0.42
N TYR A 31 4.87 26.06 -0.03
CA TYR A 31 6.11 25.63 -0.69
C TYR A 31 5.91 25.29 -2.17
N LYS A 32 7.04 25.19 -2.88
CA LYS A 32 7.10 24.62 -4.23
C LYS A 32 7.23 23.10 -4.16
N ARG A 33 6.72 22.39 -5.17
CA ARG A 33 6.83 20.92 -5.30
C ARG A 33 8.26 20.43 -5.16
N GLU A 34 9.21 21.13 -5.78
CA GLU A 34 10.62 20.78 -5.81
C GLU A 34 11.22 20.82 -4.40
N THR A 35 10.71 21.71 -3.53
CA THR A 35 11.15 21.80 -2.13
C THR A 35 10.75 20.54 -1.36
N LEU A 36 9.51 20.06 -1.51
CA LEU A 36 9.09 18.78 -0.92
C LEU A 36 9.90 17.59 -1.45
N SER A 37 10.22 17.56 -2.75
CA SER A 37 11.04 16.48 -3.33
C SER A 37 12.46 16.46 -2.77
N ARG A 38 13.07 17.63 -2.52
CA ARG A 38 14.41 17.72 -1.90
C ARG A 38 14.35 17.38 -0.42
N ALA A 39 13.33 17.86 0.28
CA ALA A 39 13.08 17.58 1.69
C ALA A 39 12.93 16.08 1.94
N LYS A 40 12.16 15.38 1.10
CA LYS A 40 11.98 13.91 1.14
C LYS A 40 13.33 13.17 1.10
N LYS A 41 14.24 13.58 0.21
CA LYS A 41 15.57 12.95 0.07
C LYS A 41 16.48 13.18 1.28
N LYS A 42 16.30 14.29 2.00
CA LYS A 42 17.13 14.68 3.15
C LYS A 42 16.47 14.34 4.50
N ASN A 43 15.24 13.82 4.47
CA ASN A 43 14.38 13.62 5.63
C ASN A 43 14.33 14.84 6.55
N ASP A 44 13.98 15.99 5.96
CA ASP A 44 13.97 17.28 6.62
C ASP A 44 12.94 17.32 7.76
N LEU A 45 13.44 17.49 8.99
CA LEU A 45 12.63 17.46 10.21
C LEU A 45 11.76 18.71 10.39
N GLU A 46 12.16 19.85 9.83
CA GLU A 46 11.36 21.10 9.91
C GLU A 46 10.13 20.98 9.02
N ILE A 47 10.31 20.48 7.79
CA ILE A 47 9.19 20.23 6.88
C ILE A 47 8.30 19.11 7.40
N TYR A 48 8.86 18.11 8.09
CA TYR A 48 8.07 17.10 8.79
C TYR A 48 7.12 17.74 9.81
N ALA A 49 7.64 18.59 10.70
CA ALA A 49 6.85 19.23 11.74
C ALA A 49 5.74 20.13 11.16
N LEU A 50 6.07 20.91 10.12
CA LEU A 50 5.09 21.75 9.42
C LEU A 50 3.96 20.94 8.78
N LEU A 51 4.28 19.79 8.16
CA LEU A 51 3.27 18.91 7.59
C LEU A 51 2.43 18.22 8.68
N GLU A 52 3.06 17.79 9.77
CA GLU A 52 2.35 17.15 10.89
C GLU A 52 1.37 18.14 11.55
N GLU A 53 1.76 19.39 11.72
CA GLU A 53 0.90 20.46 12.27
C GLU A 53 -0.26 20.81 11.33
N GLU A 54 0.03 21.11 10.05
CA GLU A 54 -0.98 21.53 9.07
C GLU A 54 -2.05 20.46 8.84
N PHE A 55 -1.65 19.19 8.85
CA PHE A 55 -2.53 18.08 8.52
C PHE A 55 -3.02 17.31 9.74
N LYS A 56 -2.71 17.74 10.98
CA LYS A 56 -3.02 16.99 12.20
C LYS A 56 -4.50 16.59 12.34
N ALA A 57 -5.40 17.52 12.01
CA ALA A 57 -6.84 17.29 12.09
C ALA A 57 -7.35 16.32 10.99
N GLU A 58 -6.72 16.36 9.82
CA GLU A 58 -7.08 15.53 8.66
C GLU A 58 -6.49 14.12 8.74
N LEU A 59 -5.34 13.99 9.40
CA LEU A 59 -4.71 12.71 9.69
C LEU A 59 -5.46 11.93 10.77
N GLY A 60 -6.37 12.58 11.53
CA GLY A 60 -7.17 11.98 12.60
C GLY A 60 -6.33 11.30 13.70
N PRO A 61 -6.96 10.61 14.67
CA PRO A 61 -6.30 9.46 15.29
C PRO A 61 -6.11 8.46 14.17
N GLY A 62 -4.93 8.49 13.54
CA GLY A 62 -4.71 7.84 12.25
C GLY A 62 -5.16 6.39 12.27
N PRO A 63 -5.55 5.82 11.11
CA PRO A 63 -5.79 4.39 11.03
C PRO A 63 -4.56 3.70 11.62
N VAL A 64 -4.81 2.86 12.62
CA VAL A 64 -3.83 1.91 13.15
C VAL A 64 -3.15 1.32 11.92
N ALA A 65 -1.83 1.46 11.80
CA ALA A 65 -1.08 0.78 10.74
C ALA A 65 -1.61 -0.64 10.68
N PRO A 66 -2.01 -1.19 9.51
CA PRO A 66 -2.66 -2.48 9.46
C PRO A 66 -1.82 -3.45 10.29
N GLN A 67 -2.32 -3.78 11.49
CA GLN A 67 -1.62 -4.63 12.42
C GLN A 67 -1.77 -5.99 11.82
N ASN A 68 -0.90 -6.33 10.86
CA ASN A 68 -0.78 -7.63 10.23
C ASN A 68 -2.11 -8.38 10.30
N THR A 69 -3.16 -7.79 9.70
CA THR A 69 -4.55 -8.12 10.08
C THR A 69 -4.67 -9.61 9.93
N GLU A 70 -4.82 -10.32 11.05
CA GLU A 70 -4.79 -11.76 11.04
C GLU A 70 -5.86 -12.19 10.06
N MET A 71 -5.44 -12.74 8.92
CA MET A 71 -6.33 -13.07 7.81
C MET A 71 -7.46 -13.91 8.37
N THR A 72 -8.66 -13.34 8.39
CA THR A 72 -9.79 -13.92 9.12
C THR A 72 -10.20 -15.24 8.48
N LYS A 73 -10.97 -16.07 9.19
CA LYS A 73 -11.50 -17.30 8.60
C LYS A 73 -12.34 -17.02 7.34
N GLU A 74 -13.06 -15.89 7.34
CA GLU A 74 -13.87 -15.44 6.21
C GLU A 74 -12.97 -15.04 5.02
N ASP A 75 -11.90 -14.28 5.26
CA ASP A 75 -10.94 -13.92 4.21
C ASP A 75 -10.28 -15.16 3.59
N ARG A 76 -9.92 -16.14 4.43
CA ARG A 76 -9.35 -17.43 3.96
C ARG A 76 -10.35 -18.20 3.11
N ALA A 77 -11.61 -18.25 3.53
CA ALA A 77 -12.66 -18.93 2.80
C ALA A 77 -12.93 -18.26 1.45
N LEU A 78 -12.99 -16.92 1.42
CA LEU A 78 -13.17 -16.14 0.20
C LEU A 78 -12.00 -16.35 -0.78
N LEU A 79 -10.76 -16.27 -0.30
CA LEU A 79 -9.59 -16.52 -1.15
C LEU A 79 -9.57 -17.94 -1.71
N LYS A 80 -9.99 -18.93 -0.93
CA LYS A 80 -10.11 -20.32 -1.40
C LYS A 80 -11.21 -20.47 -2.45
N ALA A 81 -12.36 -19.83 -2.27
CA ALA A 81 -13.43 -19.83 -3.25
C ALA A 81 -13.00 -19.18 -4.57
N LEU A 82 -12.35 -18.01 -4.51
CA LEU A 82 -11.82 -17.34 -5.69
C LEU A 82 -10.77 -18.18 -6.42
N LEU A 83 -9.88 -18.87 -5.68
CA LEU A 83 -8.93 -19.79 -6.30
C LEU A 83 -9.64 -20.90 -7.08
N LEU A 84 -10.69 -21.50 -6.53
CA LEU A 84 -11.45 -22.56 -7.20
C LEU A 84 -12.09 -22.07 -8.51
N GLU A 85 -12.69 -20.88 -8.51
CA GLU A 85 -13.28 -20.27 -9.71
C GLU A 85 -12.22 -20.04 -10.81
N VAL A 86 -11.06 -19.51 -10.44
CA VAL A 86 -9.96 -19.27 -11.39
C VAL A 86 -9.38 -20.58 -11.93
N VAL A 87 -9.28 -21.61 -11.09
CA VAL A 87 -8.83 -22.96 -11.49
C VAL A 87 -9.80 -23.56 -12.51
N ALA A 88 -11.11 -23.49 -12.25
CA ALA A 88 -12.12 -24.00 -13.18
C ALA A 88 -12.05 -23.29 -14.53
N LEU A 89 -11.99 -21.95 -14.54
CA LEU A 89 -11.86 -21.16 -15.76
C LEU A 89 -10.59 -21.50 -16.57
N LYS A 90 -9.46 -21.73 -15.90
CA LYS A 90 -8.21 -22.10 -16.56
C LYS A 90 -8.27 -23.51 -17.14
N SER A 91 -8.79 -24.47 -16.37
CA SER A 91 -9.01 -25.86 -16.80
C SER A 91 -9.90 -25.92 -18.04
N GLU A 92 -11.03 -25.21 -18.05
CA GLU A 92 -11.93 -25.13 -19.21
C GLU A 92 -11.26 -24.49 -20.42
N ARG A 93 -10.54 -23.38 -20.22
CA ARG A 93 -9.88 -22.63 -21.29
C ARG A 93 -8.74 -23.42 -21.95
N GLU A 94 -7.98 -24.17 -21.15
CA GLU A 94 -6.75 -24.83 -21.60
C GLU A 94 -6.92 -26.33 -21.83
N GLY A 95 -8.08 -26.89 -21.51
CA GLY A 95 -8.35 -28.33 -21.61
C GLY A 95 -7.50 -29.18 -20.67
N SER A 96 -7.03 -28.60 -19.57
CA SER A 96 -6.20 -29.26 -18.54
C SER A 96 -7.04 -29.74 -17.37
N SER A 97 -6.51 -30.64 -16.55
CA SER A 97 -7.20 -31.06 -15.32
C SER A 97 -7.21 -29.93 -14.27
N LEU A 98 -8.19 -29.96 -13.35
CA LEU A 98 -8.27 -28.98 -12.25
C LEU A 98 -6.97 -28.97 -11.40
N GLU A 99 -6.35 -30.13 -11.19
CA GLU A 99 -5.11 -30.28 -10.42
C GLU A 99 -3.92 -29.61 -11.13
N GLU A 100 -3.79 -29.77 -12.45
CA GLU A 100 -2.75 -29.13 -13.24
C GLU A 100 -2.93 -27.60 -13.26
N ALA A 101 -4.16 -27.14 -13.48
CA ALA A 101 -4.50 -25.72 -13.47
C ALA A 101 -4.20 -25.08 -12.10
N GLU A 102 -4.55 -25.74 -11.00
CA GLU A 102 -4.24 -25.27 -9.65
C GLU A 102 -2.72 -25.21 -9.38
N ALA A 103 -1.99 -26.25 -9.77
CA ALA A 103 -0.54 -26.30 -9.61
C ALA A 103 0.16 -25.16 -10.36
N GLU A 104 -0.30 -24.85 -11.57
CA GLU A 104 0.26 -23.76 -12.38
C GLU A 104 -0.07 -22.39 -11.81
N ILE A 105 -1.32 -22.15 -11.38
CA ILE A 105 -1.72 -20.89 -10.73
C ILE A 105 -0.87 -20.64 -9.49
N LYS A 106 -0.69 -21.67 -8.64
CA LYS A 106 0.17 -21.56 -7.45
C LYS A 106 1.62 -21.25 -7.81
N ARG A 107 2.17 -21.93 -8.82
CA ARG A 107 3.54 -21.68 -9.32
C ARG A 107 3.71 -20.23 -9.79
N ASN A 108 2.80 -19.74 -10.63
CA ASN A 108 2.83 -18.38 -11.18
C ASN A 108 2.68 -17.32 -10.08
N THR A 109 1.79 -17.56 -9.11
CA THR A 109 1.58 -16.64 -7.97
C THR A 109 2.82 -16.57 -7.09
N SER A 110 3.52 -17.70 -6.87
CA SER A 110 4.79 -17.74 -6.13
C SER A 110 5.92 -16.99 -6.83
N LEU A 111 6.00 -17.07 -8.17
CA LEU A 111 6.99 -16.34 -8.96
C LEU A 111 6.77 -14.83 -8.88
N ILE A 112 5.52 -14.37 -8.94
CA ILE A 112 5.18 -12.94 -8.79
C ILE A 112 5.60 -12.45 -7.41
N ARG A 113 5.28 -13.19 -6.33
CA ARG A 113 5.68 -12.82 -4.97
C ARG A 113 7.20 -12.67 -4.85
N LYS A 114 7.98 -13.61 -5.38
CA LYS A 114 9.46 -13.56 -5.35
C LYS A 114 10.06 -12.43 -6.19
N GLY A 115 9.37 -11.96 -7.23
CA GLY A 115 9.83 -10.84 -8.05
C GLY A 115 9.46 -9.46 -7.48
N MET A 116 8.66 -9.41 -6.41
CA MET A 116 8.28 -8.19 -5.70
C MET A 116 9.13 -7.91 -4.46
N ASP A 117 9.89 -8.91 -3.99
CA ASP A 117 10.87 -8.82 -2.90
C ASP A 117 12.25 -8.37 -3.41
#